data_AF-A0AAP8GWE6-F1
#
_entry.id   AF-A0AAP8GWE6-F1
#
_cell.length_a   1.000
_cell.length_b   1.000
_cell.length_c   1.000
_cell.angle_alpha   90.00
_cell.angle_beta   90.00
_cell.angle_gamma   90.00
#
_symmetry.space_group_name_H-M   'P 1'
#
loop_
_entity.id
_entity.type
_entity.pdbx_description
1 polymer ?
#
loop_
_entity_poly.entity_id
_entity_poly.type
_entity_poly.pdbx_seq_one_letter_code
_entity_poly.pdbx_strand_id
1 'polypeptide(L)' 'MSQPSLYMIVHVDQIKNEVHLEKYVFKKKVIVNVSKGEAAAYVQSINEAVEQGSLPYVEYDEEQGVICE' A
#
# COMPACT_ATOMS: atom_id res chain seq x y z
N MET A 1 -16.44 -8.75 10.87
CA MET A 1 -16.33 -8.01 9.61
C MET A 1 -15.29 -6.94 9.84
N SER A 2 -14.03 -7.18 9.47
CA SER A 2 -13.08 -6.08 9.42
C SER A 2 -13.49 -5.10 8.35
N GLN A 3 -13.63 -3.85 8.76
CA GLN A 3 -13.72 -2.77 7.80
C GLN A 3 -12.30 -2.53 7.30
N PRO A 4 -12.03 -2.67 5.99
CA PRO A 4 -10.75 -2.29 5.45
C PRO A 4 -10.45 -0.85 5.83
N SER A 5 -9.20 -0.59 6.17
CA SER A 5 -8.75 0.72 6.59
C SER A 5 -7.91 1.35 5.49
N LEU A 6 -8.05 2.67 5.32
CA LEU A 6 -7.18 3.42 4.42
C LEU A 6 -5.78 3.54 5.02
N TYR A 7 -4.79 3.10 4.26
CA TYR A 7 -3.37 3.26 4.52
C TYR A 7 -2.72 3.99 3.35
N MET A 8 -1.72 4.81 3.60
CA MET A 8 -0.91 5.40 2.54
C MET A 8 0.25 4.48 2.21
N ILE A 9 0.53 4.28 0.92
CA ILE A 9 1.75 3.62 0.50
C ILE A 9 2.92 4.61 0.68
N VAL A 10 3.89 4.24 1.51
CA VAL A 10 5.08 5.06 1.77
C VAL A 10 6.30 4.57 0.99
N HIS A 11 6.36 3.27 0.68
CA HIS A 11 7.47 2.67 -0.02
C HIS A 11 7.06 1.33 -0.65
N VAL A 12 7.68 0.97 -1.78
CA VAL A 12 7.55 -0.35 -2.39
C VAL A 12 8.94 -0.88 -2.69
N ASP A 13 9.29 -2.01 -2.07
CA ASP A 13 10.51 -2.76 -2.35
C ASP A 13 10.20 -3.81 -3.42
N GLN A 14 10.57 -3.52 -4.67
CA GLN A 14 10.36 -4.44 -5.80
C GLN A 14 11.32 -5.64 -5.79
N ILE A 15 12.41 -5.58 -5.03
CA ILE A 15 13.37 -6.69 -4.94
C ILE A 15 12.79 -7.77 -4.02
N LYS A 16 12.21 -7.34 -2.90
CA LYS A 16 11.56 -8.22 -1.92
C LYS A 16 10.08 -8.46 -2.20
N ASN A 17 9.47 -7.65 -3.06
CA ASN A 17 8.03 -7.59 -3.32
C ASN A 17 7.24 -7.22 -2.06
N GLU A 18 7.71 -6.17 -1.37
CA GLU A 18 7.12 -5.66 -0.14
C GLU A 18 6.51 -4.28 -0.38
N VAL A 19 5.30 -4.05 0.10
CA VAL A 19 4.64 -2.73 0.11
C VAL A 19 4.55 -2.26 1.55
N HIS A 20 5.16 -1.11 1.81
CA HIS A 20 5.13 -0.48 3.12
C HIS A 20 3.98 0.51 3.16
N LEU A 21 3.09 0.30 4.12
CA LEU A 21 1.89 1.07 4.34
C LEU A 21 1.98 1.81 5.67
N GLU A 22 1.48 3.04 5.71
CA GLU A 22 1.38 3.85 6.93
C GLU A 22 -0.04 4.40 7.11
N LYS A 23 -0.60 4.19 8.31
CA LYS A 23 -1.85 4.82 8.74
C LYS A 23 -1.52 6.01 9.64
N TYR A 24 -1.64 7.21 9.08
CA TYR A 24 -1.28 8.47 9.74
C TYR A 24 -1.92 8.65 11.12
N VAL A 25 -3.22 8.34 11.23
CA VAL A 25 -4.00 8.57 12.46
C VAL A 25 -3.42 7.82 13.67
N PHE A 26 -2.80 6.67 13.44
CA PHE A 26 -2.24 5.81 14.49
C PHE A 26 -0.72 5.64 14.42
N LYS A 27 -0.05 6.33 13.49
CA LYS A 27 1.36 6.09 13.12
C LYS A 27 1.69 4.60 12.96
N LYS A 28 0.71 3.82 12.49
CA LYS A 28 0.84 2.37 12.34
C LYS A 28 1.50 2.09 11.00
N LYS A 29 2.60 1.33 11.03
CA LYS A 29 3.30 0.86 9.84
C LYS A 29 3.07 -0.63 9.67
N VAL A 30 2.73 -1.04 8.46
CA VAL A 30 2.57 -2.45 8.09
C VAL A 30 3.32 -2.71 6.80
N ILE A 31 3.88 -3.92 6.70
CA ILE A 31 4.60 -4.39 5.51
C ILE A 31 3.77 -5.53 4.94
N VAL A 32 3.39 -5.39 3.67
CA VAL A 32 2.57 -6.37 2.96
C VAL A 32 3.44 -7.04 1.91
N ASN A 33 3.52 -8.37 1.94
CA ASN A 33 4.14 -9.13 0.86
C ASN A 33 3.16 -9.26 -0.28
N VAL A 34 3.58 -8.86 -1.47
CA VAL A 34 2.76 -8.89 -2.68
C VAL A 34 3.47 -9.68 -3.77
N SER A 35 2.77 -10.01 -4.84
CA SER A 35 3.39 -10.63 -6.00
C SER A 35 4.28 -9.63 -6.75
N LYS A 36 5.24 -10.12 -7.52
CA LYS A 36 6.11 -9.25 -8.35
C LYS A 36 5.34 -8.34 -9.31
N GLY A 37 4.26 -8.85 -9.89
CA GLY A 37 3.37 -8.07 -10.76
C GLY A 37 2.65 -6.96 -10.00
N GLU A 38 2.19 -7.24 -8.79
CA GLU A 38 1.53 -6.27 -7.92
C GLU A 38 2.51 -5.19 -7.44
N ALA A 39 3.73 -5.58 -7.01
CA ALA A 39 4.76 -4.61 -6.63
C ALA A 39 5.09 -3.64 -7.78
N ALA A 40 5.11 -4.11 -9.03
CA ALA A 40 5.27 -3.26 -10.20
C ALA A 40 4.06 -2.31 -10.40
N ALA A 41 2.84 -2.83 -10.24
CA ALA A 41 1.61 -2.04 -10.34
C ALA A 41 1.53 -0.94 -9.26
N TYR A 42 1.89 -1.25 -8.01
CA TYR A 42 1.91 -0.25 -6.93
C TYR A 42 2.96 0.84 -7.17
N VAL A 43 4.14 0.50 -7.71
CA VAL A 43 5.12 1.54 -8.10
C VAL A 43 4.58 2.44 -9.18
N GLN A 44 3.92 1.88 -10.20
CA GLN A 44 3.29 2.68 -11.24
C GLN A 44 2.21 3.60 -10.66
N SER A 45 1.32 3.06 -9.83
CA SER A 45 0.25 3.82 -9.17
C SER A 45 0.78 4.97 -8.30
N ILE A 46 1.88 4.75 -7.56
CA ILE A 46 2.53 5.82 -6.79
C ILE A 46 3.07 6.92 -7.70
N ASN A 47 3.74 6.54 -8.80
CA ASN A 47 4.26 7.53 -9.75
C ASN A 47 3.13 8.37 -10.35
N GLU A 48 2.03 7.73 -10.76
CA GLU A 48 0.84 8.41 -11.29
C GLU A 48 0.22 9.35 -10.25
N ALA A 49 0.09 8.91 -8.99
CA ALA A 49 -0.40 9.74 -7.90
C ALA A 49 0.49 10.98 -7.70
N VAL A 50 1.82 10.80 -7.69
CA VAL A 50 2.78 11.90 -7.55
C VAL A 50 2.69 12.88 -8.73
N GLU A 51 2.60 12.39 -9.96
CA GLU A 51 2.43 13.24 -11.15
C GLU A 51 1.13 14.05 -11.10
N GLN A 52 0.07 13.49 -10.52
CA GLN A 52 -1.21 14.17 -10.34
C GLN A 52 -1.29 15.02 -9.07
N GLY A 53 -0.21 15.11 -8.27
CA GLY A 53 -0.22 15.80 -6.98
C GLY A 53 -1.18 15.19 -5.94
N SER A 54 -1.51 13.91 -6.12
CA SER A 54 -2.36 13.10 -5.25
C SER A 54 -1.53 12.21 -4.32
N LEU A 55 -2.18 11.63 -3.32
CA LEU A 55 -1.56 10.74 -2.35
C LEU A 55 -1.94 9.27 -2.65
N PRO A 56 -0.98 8.34 -2.67
CA PRO A 56 -1.23 6.94 -3.01
C PRO A 56 -1.84 6.19 -1.80
N TYR A 57 -3.15 6.30 -1.62
CA TYR A 57 -3.88 5.57 -0.60
C TYR A 57 -4.42 4.25 -1.13
N VAL A 58 -4.40 3.21 -0.29
CA VAL A 58 -4.97 1.91 -0.55
C VAL A 58 -5.79 1.43 0.64
N GLU A 59 -6.76 0.57 0.37
CA GLU A 59 -7.51 -0.14 1.40
C GLU A 59 -6.73 -1.38 1.83
N TYR A 60 -6.56 -1.56 3.13
CA TYR A 60 -5.86 -2.71 3.70
C TYR A 60 -6.73 -3.43 4.71
N ASP A 61 -6.90 -4.73 4.52
CA ASP A 61 -7.55 -5.64 5.46
C ASP A 61 -6.52 -6.10 6.49
N GLU A 62 -6.65 -5.57 7.71
CA GLU A 62 -5.73 -5.89 8.82
C GLU A 62 -5.92 -7.32 9.37
N GLU A 63 -7.08 -7.96 9.15
CA GLU A 63 -7.35 -9.34 9.57
C GLU A 63 -6.70 -10.34 8.61
N GLN A 64 -6.83 -10.10 7.30
CA GLN A 64 -6.30 -11.00 6.27
C GLN A 64 -4.86 -10.66 5.86
N GLY A 65 -4.40 -9.45 6.16
CA GLY A 65 -3.06 -8.99 5.84
C GLY A 65 -2.86 -8.69 4.35
N VAL A 66 -3.92 -8.34 3.63
CA VAL A 66 -3.91 -8.09 2.18
C VAL A 66 -4.38 -6.68 1.85
N ILE A 67 -3.85 -6.13 0.75
CA ILE A 67 -4.36 -4.88 0.17
C ILE A 67 -5.62 -5.25 -0.63
N CYS A 68 -6.71 -4.53 -0.40
CA CYS A 68 -7.96 -4.69 -1.13
C CYS A 68 -7.89 -3.92 -2.46
N GLU A 69 -8.41 -4.53 -3.53
CA GLU A 69 -8.57 -3.91 -4.86
C GLU A 69 -9.73 -2.89 -4.90
#